data_AF-A0A7V6PBI1-F1
#
_entry.id   AF-A0A7V6PBI1-F1
#
_cell.length_a   1.000
_cell.length_b   1.000
_cell.length_c   1.000
_cell.angle_alpha   90.00
_cell.angle_beta   90.00
_cell.angle_gamma   90.00
#
_symmetry.space_group_name_H-M   'P 1'
#
loop_
_entity.id
_entity.type
_entity.pdbx_description
1 polymer ?
#
loop_
_entity_poly.entity_id
_entity_poly.type
_entity_poly.pdbx_seq_one_letter_code
_entity_poly.pdbx_strand_id
1 'polypeptide(L)' 'MLQNRKSIADQATNEQREARVDLAAAHREAIKDGFIEGIDNHFSMLVPGTTDRRHDTKVLNLSDF' A
#
# COMPACT_ATOMS: atom_id res chain seq x y z
N MET A 1 13.82 30.17 -10.63
CA MET A 1 14.36 28.85 -10.23
C MET A 1 13.19 27.88 -10.02
N LEU A 2 12.79 27.10 -11.03
CA LEU A 2 11.82 26.01 -10.83
C LEU A 2 12.56 24.81 -10.26
N GLN A 3 12.22 24.37 -9.05
CA GLN A 3 12.73 23.11 -8.52
C GLN A 3 12.05 21.95 -9.26
N ASN A 4 12.85 21.16 -9.98
CA ASN A 4 12.40 19.93 -10.62
C ASN A 4 12.13 18.88 -9.53
N ARG A 5 10.89 18.82 -9.02
CA ARG A 5 10.52 17.85 -7.98
C ARG A 5 10.31 16.49 -8.63
N LYS A 6 11.21 15.55 -8.39
CA LYS A 6 10.98 14.13 -8.68
C LYS A 6 9.73 13.66 -7.94
N SER A 7 8.92 12.81 -8.57
CA SER A 7 7.74 12.26 -7.92
C SER A 7 8.14 11.37 -6.74
N ILE A 8 7.24 11.16 -5.78
CA ILE A 8 7.50 10.27 -4.63
C ILE A 8 7.85 8.85 -5.12
N ALA A 9 7.23 8.42 -6.23
CA ALA A 9 7.53 7.14 -6.85
C ALA A 9 8.98 7.07 -7.37
N ASP A 10 9.49 8.17 -7.92
CA ASP A 10 10.87 8.27 -8.44
C ASP A 10 11.93 8.39 -7.33
N GLN A 11 11.51 8.62 -6.08
CA GLN A 11 12.38 8.74 -4.90
C GLN A 11 12.38 7.49 -4.01
N ALA A 12 11.46 6.54 -4.24
CA ALA A 12 11.35 5.34 -3.43
C ALA A 12 12.52 4.39 -3.69
N THR A 13 13.03 3.75 -2.63
CA THR A 13 14.03 2.69 -2.77
C THR A 13 13.39 1.43 -3.37
N ASN A 14 14.22 0.49 -3.82
CA ASN A 14 13.73 -0.80 -4.32
C ASN A 14 12.94 -1.55 -3.24
N GLU A 15 13.45 -1.57 -2.01
CA GLU A 15 12.82 -2.24 -0.87
C GLU A 15 11.45 -1.63 -0.57
N GLN A 16 11.34 -0.30 -0.62
CA GLN A 16 10.06 0.38 -0.44
C GLN A 16 9.08 0.08 -1.58
N ARG A 17 9.57 -0.15 -2.80
CA ARG A 17 8.73 -0.53 -3.93
C ARG A 17 8.23 -1.96 -3.80
N GLU A 18 9.11 -2.91 -3.48
CA GLU A 18 8.72 -4.31 -3.24
C GLU A 18 7.74 -4.42 -2.07
N ALA A 19 7.98 -3.66 -0.99
CA ALA A 19 7.02 -3.54 0.11
C ALA A 19 5.60 -3.13 -0.36
N ARG A 20 5.49 -2.17 -1.29
CA ARG A 20 4.17 -1.81 -1.84
C ARG A 20 3.56 -2.92 -2.69
N VAL A 21 4.39 -3.68 -3.42
CA VAL A 21 3.94 -4.84 -4.22
C VAL A 21 3.39 -5.93 -3.31
N ASP A 22 4.10 -6.27 -2.24
CA ASP A 22 3.69 -7.30 -1.28
C ASP A 22 2.39 -6.92 -0.57
N LEU A 23 2.26 -5.66 -0.12
CA LEU A 23 1.03 -5.17 0.50
C LEU A 23 -0.16 -5.25 -0.46
N ALA A 24 0.04 -4.92 -1.73
CA ALA A 24 -1.00 -5.04 -2.76
C ALA A 24 -1.33 -6.50 -3.10
N ALA A 25 -0.35 -7.40 -3.05
CA ALA A 25 -0.57 -8.83 -3.25
C ALA A 25 -1.39 -9.44 -2.11
N ALA A 26 -1.03 -9.15 -0.85
CA ALA A 26 -1.77 -9.59 0.33
C ALA A 26 -3.22 -9.10 0.31
N HIS A 27 -3.44 -7.83 -0.06
CA HIS A 27 -4.77 -7.26 -0.25
C HIS A 27 -5.60 -8.03 -1.28
N ARG A 28 -5.04 -8.33 -2.45
CA ARG A 28 -5.73 -9.10 -3.50
C ARG A 28 -6.05 -10.53 -3.04
N GLU A 29 -5.16 -11.14 -2.27
CA GLU A 29 -5.39 -12.50 -1.75
C GLU A 29 -6.52 -12.51 -0.73
N ALA A 30 -6.55 -11.52 0.18
CA ALA A 30 -7.67 -11.36 1.12
C ALA A 30 -9.03 -11.20 0.43
N ILE A 31 -9.08 -10.49 -0.71
CA ILE A 31 -10.30 -10.39 -1.51
C ILE A 31 -10.69 -11.75 -2.09
N LYS A 32 -9.73 -12.51 -2.66
CA LYS A 32 -10.01 -13.84 -3.21
C LYS A 32 -10.53 -14.81 -2.16
N ASP A 33 -9.99 -14.74 -0.95
CA ASP A 33 -10.35 -15.61 0.17
C ASP A 33 -11.62 -15.15 0.92
N GLY A 34 -12.19 -14.00 0.54
CA GLY A 34 -13.42 -13.46 1.13
C GLY A 34 -13.22 -12.78 2.49
N PHE A 35 -12.00 -12.39 2.85
CA PHE A 35 -11.70 -11.61 4.06
C PHE A 35 -12.01 -10.11 3.87
N ILE A 36 -13.28 -9.81 3.63
CA ILE A 36 -13.77 -8.47 3.32
C ILE A 36 -14.73 -8.02 4.43
N GLU A 37 -14.49 -6.83 4.99
CA GLU A 37 -15.36 -6.15 5.97
C GLU A 37 -15.64 -4.72 5.49
N GLY A 38 -16.08 -4.60 4.22
CA GLY A 38 -16.28 -3.31 3.57
C GLY A 38 -15.07 -2.38 3.72
N ILE A 39 -15.32 -1.10 4.07
CA ILE A 39 -14.29 -0.06 4.16
C ILE A 39 -13.44 -0.10 5.45
N ASP A 40 -13.82 -0.95 6.39
CA ASP A 40 -13.23 -0.98 7.72
C ASP A 40 -11.94 -1.81 7.72
N ASN A 41 -11.88 -2.87 6.92
CA ASN A 41 -10.69 -3.71 6.82
C ASN A 41 -9.52 -3.00 6.11
N HIS A 42 -8.33 -3.08 6.70
CA HIS A 42 -7.12 -2.48 6.16
C HIS A 42 -5.88 -3.31 6.53
N PHE A 43 -4.93 -3.36 5.61
CA PHE A 43 -3.59 -3.89 5.88
C PHE A 43 -2.60 -2.76 6.00
N SER A 44 -1.66 -2.93 6.93
CA SER A 44 -0.58 -1.98 7.17
C SER A 44 0.77 -2.69 7.10
N MET A 45 1.79 -1.97 6.63
CA MET A 45 3.16 -2.47 6.65
C MET A 45 4.15 -1.32 6.88
N LEU A 46 5.17 -1.55 7.71
CA LEU A 46 6.25 -0.60 7.95
C LEU A 46 6.99 -0.27 6.65
N VAL A 47 7.35 1.00 6.48
CA VAL A 47 8.16 1.44 5.34
C VAL A 47 9.62 1.03 5.60
N PRO A 48 10.25 0.25 4.71
CA PRO A 48 11.66 -0.11 4.87
C PRO A 48 12.55 1.12 5.05
N GLY A 49 13.43 1.05 6.05
CA GLY A 49 14.34 2.14 6.42
C GLY A 49 13.75 3.19 7.36
N THR A 50 12.50 3.04 7.84
CA THR A 50 11.92 3.90 8.86
C THR A 50 11.38 3.07 10.03
N THR A 51 11.16 3.72 11.17
CA THR A 51 10.60 3.09 12.37
C THR A 51 9.21 3.60 12.73
N ASP A 52 8.78 4.70 12.11
CA ASP A 52 7.59 5.48 12.45
C ASP A 52 6.61 5.66 11.28
N ARG A 53 6.94 5.14 10.08
CA ARG A 53 6.11 5.28 8.88
C ARG A 53 5.61 3.92 8.40
N ARG A 54 4.36 3.91 7.92
CA ARG A 54 3.70 2.72 7.38
C ARG A 54 2.93 3.03 6.10
N HIS A 55 2.81 2.03 5.24
CA HIS A 55 1.88 1.99 4.12
C HIS A 55 0.60 1.31 4.57
N ASP A 56 -0.56 1.92 4.30
CA ASP A 56 -1.87 1.36 4.62
C ASP A 56 -2.68 1.17 3.33
N THR A 57 -3.37 0.04 3.17
CA THR A 57 -4.30 -0.23 2.06
C THR A 57 -5.67 -0.62 2.59
N LYS A 58 -6.72 -0.22 1.89
CA LYS A 58 -8.12 -0.52 2.23
C LYS A 58 -8.61 -1.73 1.44
N VAL A 59 -9.16 -2.73 2.13
CA VAL A 59 -9.68 -3.96 1.51
C VAL A 59 -11.11 -3.74 1.02
N LEU A 60 -11.25 -3.10 -0.15
CA LEU A 60 -12.53 -2.78 -0.77
C LEU A 60 -12.81 -3.67 -1.98
N ASN A 61 -14.07 -4.08 -2.14
CA ASN A 61 -14.58 -4.58 -3.42
C ASN A 61 -15.25 -3.43 -4.20
N LEU A 62 -15.16 -3.45 -5.53
CA LEU A 62 -15.84 -2.48 -6.39
C LEU A 62 -17.37 -2.55 -6.25
N SER A 63 -17.90 -3.67 -5.74
CA SER A 63 -19.32 -3.85 -5.42
C SER A 63 -19.79 -3.15 -4.14
N ASP A 64 -18.87 -2.58 -3.35
CA ASP A 64 -19.19 -1.98 -2.05
C ASP A 64 -19.67 -0.51 -2.16
N PHE A 65 -20.00 -0.04 -3.37
CA PHE A 65 -20.46 1.32 -3.71
C PHE A 65 -21.75 1.35 -4.52
#